data_AF-A0A1Z1WSK8-F1
#
_entry.id   AF-A0A1Z1WSK8-F1
#
_cell.length_a   1.000
_cell.length_b   1.000
_cell.length_c   1.000
_cell.angle_alpha   90.00
_cell.angle_beta   90.00
_cell.angle_gamma   90.00
#
_symmetry.space_group_name_H-M   'P 1'
#
loop_
_entity.id
_entity.type
_entity.pdbx_description
1 polymer ?
#
loop_
_entity_poly.entity_id
_entity_poly.type
_entity_poly.pdbx_seq_one_letter_code
_entity_poly.pdbx_strand_id
1 'polypeptide(L)'
;MATAAVATLGYTLAGGSVQFGLQFGTVTDGWVAELFGGAVFGVLIALYFGVAGLTRHAVPLGLPWAGSPAGRLAAQAGGGLLALAGLVVIRPWLFGHDLGVWPMVAGALCFAAALCLWAAARRQGVRTAVSHAGEGRIARRFVTGLLHGWAVCLLVGVAAGGTVGAVGYALSAVETSRAPELDGRRLGTWSHQETPDGDRTVESSTKIAGVLVYPHGGSRLTAYPHGSHPPSCDHKCESFDARVTFRVAQGDLRILVDGHTAAHAVNMLPELPKQSRTWLAQSATRHPLDRFLLPGAMGGVLIALIGGPATGLYRALSAPSDLIRAANPQATLRTDRIASLSRSGVVAVMTGGVSALLAWAFASRGGLDHVAAQMWVPMGTAALALTAWGQLAVARTWLALTRRLPWRLMTFLDEAHRRGVLRQSGAHYEFRHLRMQQRLASATDASQETPRTTAPTA
;
A
#
# COMPACT_ATOMS: atom_id res chain seq x y z
N MET A 1 -11.98 14.52 9.90
CA MET A 1 -11.10 15.05 10.97
C MET A 1 -9.71 14.42 10.94
N ALA A 2 -9.56 13.09 11.04
CA ALA A 2 -8.25 12.44 11.01
C ALA A 2 -7.45 12.71 9.71
N THR A 3 -8.09 12.68 8.54
CA THR A 3 -7.44 12.99 7.25
C THR A 3 -6.90 14.41 7.18
N ALA A 4 -7.70 15.38 7.63
CA ALA A 4 -7.30 16.78 7.71
C ALA A 4 -6.12 16.96 8.68
N ALA A 5 -6.17 16.34 9.86
CA ALA A 5 -5.08 16.40 10.85
C ALA A 5 -3.77 15.80 10.32
N VAL A 6 -3.82 14.62 9.70
CA VAL A 6 -2.66 13.97 9.07
C VAL A 6 -2.12 14.84 7.94
N ALA A 7 -2.99 15.38 7.08
CA ALA A 7 -2.59 16.28 5.99
C ALA A 7 -1.92 17.55 6.53
N THR A 8 -2.50 18.23 7.51
CA THR A 8 -1.88 19.40 8.14
C THR A 8 -0.52 19.07 8.74
N LEU A 9 -0.41 17.99 9.51
CA LEU A 9 0.86 17.55 10.10
C LEU A 9 1.90 17.28 9.01
N GLY A 10 1.55 16.47 8.00
CA GLY A 10 2.44 16.17 6.88
C GLY A 10 2.94 17.40 6.14
N TYR A 11 2.03 18.33 5.82
CA TYR A 11 2.39 19.54 5.11
C TYR A 11 3.21 20.52 5.94
N THR A 12 2.92 20.67 7.24
CA THR A 12 3.73 21.51 8.13
C THR A 12 5.15 20.97 8.29
N LEU A 13 5.33 19.66 8.15
CA LEU A 13 6.61 18.99 8.35
C LEU A 13 7.42 18.82 7.06
N ALA A 14 6.76 18.73 5.89
CA ALA A 14 7.40 18.53 4.59
C ALA A 14 7.90 19.83 3.90
N GLY A 15 7.81 20.98 4.58
CA GLY A 15 8.46 22.25 4.27
C GLY A 15 8.65 22.63 2.79
N GLY A 16 7.86 23.57 2.27
CA GLY A 16 8.11 24.23 0.98
C GLY A 16 7.70 23.47 -0.29
N SER A 17 7.45 22.15 -0.22
CA SER A 17 6.97 21.34 -1.37
C SER A 17 5.52 21.65 -1.77
N VAL A 18 4.65 21.85 -0.79
CA VAL A 18 3.21 22.13 -0.98
C VAL A 18 2.91 23.49 -1.61
N GLN A 19 3.89 24.39 -1.56
CA GLN A 19 3.79 25.76 -2.08
C GLN A 19 3.59 25.79 -3.61
N PHE A 20 3.97 24.71 -4.31
CA PHE A 20 3.88 24.58 -5.76
C PHE A 20 2.76 23.62 -6.21
N GLY A 21 1.74 23.44 -5.37
CA GLY A 21 0.64 22.50 -5.58
C GLY A 21 0.90 21.14 -4.93
N LEU A 22 0.13 20.12 -5.32
CA LEU A 22 0.38 18.72 -4.94
C LEU A 22 1.56 18.12 -5.73
N GLN A 23 2.71 18.79 -5.69
CA GLN A 23 3.99 18.32 -6.22
C GLN A 23 4.88 17.93 -5.04
N PHE A 24 5.35 16.68 -5.01
CA PHE A 24 6.19 16.18 -3.93
C PHE A 24 7.62 16.00 -4.42
N GLY A 25 8.59 16.42 -3.62
CA GLY A 25 9.99 16.09 -3.87
C GLY A 25 10.22 14.58 -3.75
N THR A 26 11.12 14.03 -4.56
CA THR A 26 11.53 12.62 -4.47
C THR A 26 12.59 12.41 -3.39
N VAL A 27 13.33 13.46 -3.02
CA VAL A 27 14.19 13.46 -1.84
C VAL A 27 13.38 13.98 -0.67
N THR A 28 12.93 13.06 0.17
CA THR A 28 12.44 13.39 1.50
C THR A 28 13.36 12.74 2.52
N ASP A 29 14.62 13.16 2.52
CA ASP A 29 15.56 12.71 3.54
C ASP A 29 15.08 13.22 4.91
N GLY A 30 14.59 12.31 5.74
CA GLY A 30 14.18 12.60 7.10
C GLY A 30 13.02 11.74 7.60
N TRP A 31 13.12 11.35 8.88
CA TRP A 31 12.13 10.53 9.60
C TRP A 31 10.69 11.02 9.51
N VAL A 32 10.49 12.31 9.24
CA VAL A 32 9.17 12.93 9.26
C VAL A 32 8.33 12.64 8.01
N ALA A 33 8.97 12.60 6.84
CA ALA A 33 8.29 12.23 5.61
C ALA A 33 7.93 10.74 5.59
N GLU A 34 8.82 9.90 6.12
CA GLU A 34 8.55 8.48 6.36
C GLU A 34 7.37 8.28 7.32
N LEU A 35 7.32 9.04 8.42
CA LEU A 35 6.21 9.00 9.38
C LEU A 35 4.89 9.41 8.73
N PHE A 36 4.89 10.48 7.93
CA PHE A 36 3.70 10.95 7.22
C PHE A 36 3.22 9.92 6.18
N GLY A 37 4.14 9.37 5.37
CA GLY A 37 3.86 8.28 4.45
C GLY A 37 3.25 7.08 5.17
N GLY A 38 3.82 6.70 6.32
CA GLY A 38 3.31 5.64 7.20
C GLY A 38 1.92 5.92 7.77
N ALA A 39 1.60 7.16 8.15
CA ALA A 39 0.29 7.54 8.68
C ALA A 39 -0.80 7.51 7.60
N VAL A 40 -0.53 8.09 6.42
CA VAL A 40 -1.41 8.02 5.25
C VAL A 40 -1.66 6.55 4.88
N PHE A 41 -0.60 5.75 4.92
CA PHE A 41 -0.66 4.32 4.66
C PHE A 41 -1.54 3.58 5.68
N GLY A 42 -1.37 3.82 6.98
CA GLY A 42 -2.19 3.21 8.03
C GLY A 42 -3.68 3.51 7.87
N VAL A 43 -4.04 4.73 7.47
CA VAL A 43 -5.43 5.12 7.18
C VAL A 43 -5.98 4.38 5.96
N LEU A 44 -5.21 4.26 4.87
CA LEU A 44 -5.63 3.54 3.66
C LEU A 44 -5.84 2.04 3.93
N ILE A 45 -4.96 1.42 4.72
CA ILE A 45 -5.13 0.03 5.15
C ILE A 45 -6.43 -0.13 5.96
N ALA A 46 -6.60 0.71 6.98
CA ALA A 46 -7.75 0.64 7.88
C ALA A 46 -9.05 0.84 7.12
N LEU A 47 -9.06 1.77 6.17
CA LEU A 47 -10.19 2.01 5.28
C LEU A 47 -10.49 0.77 4.43
N TYR A 48 -9.51 0.23 3.72
CA TYR A 48 -9.72 -0.95 2.86
C TYR A 48 -10.30 -2.11 3.66
N PHE A 49 -9.72 -2.43 4.82
CA PHE A 49 -10.20 -3.54 5.64
C PHE A 49 -11.56 -3.25 6.29
N GLY A 50 -11.84 -2.00 6.65
CA GLY A 50 -13.15 -1.56 7.12
C GLY A 50 -14.22 -1.76 6.05
N VAL A 51 -13.94 -1.37 4.80
CA VAL A 51 -14.83 -1.55 3.65
C VAL A 51 -14.96 -3.02 3.25
N ALA A 52 -13.87 -3.78 3.30
CA ALA A 52 -13.85 -5.20 3.01
C ALA A 52 -14.71 -6.01 4.00
N GLY A 53 -14.88 -5.51 5.23
CA GLY A 53 -15.76 -6.10 6.24
C GLY A 53 -15.06 -7.19 7.05
N LEU A 54 -13.93 -6.86 7.68
CA LEU A 54 -13.28 -7.78 8.61
C LEU A 54 -14.24 -8.22 9.72
N THR A 55 -14.38 -9.53 9.89
CA THR A 55 -15.12 -10.11 11.01
C THR A 55 -14.26 -10.06 12.27
N ARG A 56 -14.86 -9.75 13.44
CA ARG A 56 -14.15 -9.75 14.74
C ARG A 56 -13.51 -11.10 15.07
N HIS A 57 -14.06 -12.18 14.51
CA HIS A 57 -13.53 -13.54 14.62
C HIS A 57 -13.17 -14.03 13.22
N ALA A 58 -11.90 -14.38 13.00
CA ALA A 58 -11.47 -14.95 11.73
C ALA A 58 -12.01 -16.38 11.62
N VAL A 59 -12.94 -16.61 10.70
CA VAL A 59 -13.47 -17.95 10.39
C VAL A 59 -12.57 -18.61 9.36
N PRO A 60 -12.28 -19.91 9.46
CA PRO A 60 -11.49 -20.61 8.44
C PRO A 60 -12.12 -20.46 7.05
N LEU A 61 -11.27 -20.25 6.05
CA LEU A 61 -11.67 -19.97 4.68
C LEU A 61 -11.81 -21.27 3.87
N GLY A 62 -12.88 -21.35 3.09
CA GLY A 62 -13.09 -22.34 2.06
C GLY A 62 -12.59 -21.88 0.69
N LEU A 63 -12.62 -22.79 -0.28
CA LEU A 63 -12.34 -22.50 -1.69
C LEU A 63 -13.67 -22.28 -2.44
N PRO A 64 -14.07 -21.03 -2.75
CA PRO A 64 -15.41 -20.76 -3.31
C PRO A 64 -15.66 -21.46 -4.64
N TRP A 65 -14.61 -21.71 -5.43
CA TRP A 65 -14.69 -22.40 -6.73
C TRP A 65 -14.58 -23.92 -6.67
N ALA A 66 -14.28 -24.52 -5.51
CA ALA A 66 -14.01 -25.97 -5.46
C ALA A 66 -15.22 -26.83 -5.88
N GLY A 67 -16.44 -26.27 -5.73
CA GLY A 67 -17.70 -26.93 -6.05
C GLY A 67 -18.11 -26.94 -7.53
N SER A 68 -17.55 -26.08 -8.40
CA SER A 68 -17.91 -26.05 -9.83
C SER A 68 -16.71 -26.17 -10.78
N PRO A 69 -16.82 -26.90 -11.89
CA PRO A 69 -15.78 -26.99 -12.91
C PRO A 69 -15.49 -25.63 -13.55
N ALA A 70 -16.52 -24.81 -13.80
CA ALA A 70 -16.38 -23.45 -14.33
C ALA A 70 -15.60 -22.53 -13.37
N GLY A 71 -15.88 -22.59 -12.06
CA GLY A 71 -15.14 -21.84 -11.05
C GLY A 71 -13.67 -22.21 -11.00
N ARG A 72 -13.33 -23.50 -11.15
CA ARG A 72 -11.93 -23.95 -11.19
C ARG A 72 -11.20 -23.43 -12.41
N LEU A 73 -11.84 -23.47 -13.59
CA LEU A 73 -11.28 -22.89 -14.80
C LEU A 73 -11.06 -21.38 -14.65
N ALA A 74 -11.99 -20.66 -14.04
CA ALA A 74 -11.83 -19.24 -13.74
C ALA A 74 -10.65 -18.98 -12.78
N ALA A 75 -10.47 -19.80 -11.74
CA ALA A 75 -9.33 -19.68 -10.83
C ALA A 75 -7.99 -20.03 -11.52
N GLN A 76 -7.97 -21.01 -12.42
CA GLN A 76 -6.78 -21.35 -13.22
C GLN A 76 -6.44 -20.25 -14.22
N ALA A 77 -7.43 -19.71 -14.92
CA ALA A 77 -7.27 -18.60 -15.86
C ALA A 77 -6.77 -17.35 -15.14
N GLY A 78 -7.35 -17.02 -13.97
CA GLY A 78 -6.89 -15.92 -13.13
C GLY A 78 -5.45 -16.11 -12.63
N GLY A 79 -5.09 -17.32 -12.21
CA GLY A 79 -3.71 -17.67 -11.87
C GLY A 79 -2.75 -17.54 -13.06
N GLY A 80 -3.16 -17.97 -14.25
CA GLY A 80 -2.39 -17.81 -15.49
C GLY A 80 -2.17 -16.35 -15.87
N LEU A 81 -3.21 -15.51 -15.78
CA LEU A 81 -3.11 -14.07 -16.00
C LEU A 81 -2.16 -13.40 -15.02
N LEU A 82 -2.19 -13.78 -13.74
CA LEU A 82 -1.26 -13.28 -12.72
C LEU A 82 0.18 -13.71 -12.99
N ALA A 83 0.40 -14.94 -13.44
CA ALA A 83 1.73 -15.42 -13.84
C ALA A 83 2.26 -14.65 -15.05
N LEU A 84 1.41 -14.40 -16.06
CA LEU A 84 1.77 -13.58 -17.22
C LEU A 84 2.09 -12.13 -16.83
N ALA A 85 1.29 -11.52 -15.96
CA ALA A 85 1.56 -10.18 -15.44
C ALA A 85 2.90 -10.13 -14.68
N GLY A 86 3.18 -11.11 -13.82
CA GLY A 86 4.47 -11.24 -13.15
C GLY A 86 5.64 -11.41 -14.13
N LEU A 87 5.45 -12.22 -15.18
CA LEU A 87 6.45 -12.40 -16.24
C LEU A 87 6.71 -11.11 -17.01
N VAL A 88 5.68 -10.33 -17.34
CA VAL A 88 5.83 -9.03 -18.00
C VAL A 88 6.64 -8.07 -17.13
N VAL A 89 6.40 -8.04 -15.82
CA VAL A 89 7.15 -7.20 -14.88
C VAL A 89 8.61 -7.65 -14.74
N ILE A 90 8.88 -8.95 -14.68
CA ILE A 90 10.25 -9.50 -14.54
C ILE A 90 10.99 -9.57 -15.89
N ARG A 91 10.28 -9.49 -17.02
CA ARG A 91 10.83 -9.64 -18.36
C ARG A 91 12.13 -8.84 -18.58
N PRO A 92 12.23 -7.55 -18.23
CA PRO A 92 13.45 -6.80 -18.55
C PRO A 92 14.66 -7.31 -17.74
N TRP A 93 14.44 -7.84 -16.53
CA TRP A 93 15.49 -8.49 -15.73
C TRP A 93 15.96 -9.80 -16.36
N LEU A 94 15.03 -10.61 -16.91
CA LEU A 94 15.38 -11.85 -17.63
C LEU A 94 16.23 -11.60 -18.89
N PHE A 95 16.12 -10.41 -19.48
CA PHE A 95 16.91 -9.98 -20.65
C PHE A 95 18.16 -9.15 -20.27
N GLY A 96 18.56 -9.17 -18.99
CA GLY A 96 19.80 -8.55 -18.54
C GLY A 96 19.74 -7.03 -18.39
N HIS A 97 18.55 -6.43 -18.32
CA HIS A 97 18.41 -5.04 -17.93
C HIS A 97 18.36 -4.91 -16.40
N ASP A 98 19.05 -3.90 -15.86
CA ASP A 98 18.97 -3.55 -14.44
C ASP A 98 17.54 -3.12 -14.09
N LEU A 99 16.82 -4.05 -13.43
CA LEU A 99 15.60 -3.75 -12.71
C LEU A 99 15.97 -3.33 -11.29
N GLY A 100 15.39 -2.24 -10.82
CA GLY A 100 15.39 -1.95 -9.39
C GLY A 100 14.83 -3.13 -8.58
N VAL A 101 15.24 -3.22 -7.31
CA VAL A 101 14.84 -4.29 -6.38
C VAL A 101 13.31 -4.46 -6.31
N TRP A 102 12.56 -3.36 -6.38
CA TRP A 102 11.10 -3.35 -6.20
C TRP A 102 10.31 -4.02 -7.33
N PRO A 103 10.52 -3.70 -8.62
CA PRO A 103 9.96 -4.46 -9.74
C PRO A 103 10.21 -5.97 -9.67
N MET A 104 11.43 -6.39 -9.28
CA MET A 104 11.78 -7.80 -9.13
C MET A 104 10.94 -8.47 -8.03
N VAL A 105 10.85 -7.84 -6.85
CA VAL A 105 10.06 -8.32 -5.72
C VAL A 105 8.57 -8.39 -6.09
N ALA A 106 8.02 -7.37 -6.76
CA ALA A 106 6.64 -7.33 -7.24
C ALA A 106 6.32 -8.49 -8.18
N GLY A 107 7.18 -8.73 -9.17
CA GLY A 107 7.02 -9.84 -10.09
C GLY A 107 7.09 -11.21 -9.41
N ALA A 108 8.04 -11.40 -8.48
CA ALA A 108 8.19 -12.64 -7.73
C ALA A 108 6.94 -12.96 -6.89
N LEU A 109 6.34 -11.93 -6.29
CA LEU A 109 5.13 -12.09 -5.50
C LEU A 109 3.87 -12.29 -6.36
N CYS A 110 3.76 -11.67 -7.54
CA CYS A 110 2.76 -12.03 -8.55
C CYS A 110 2.86 -13.53 -8.90
N PHE A 111 4.08 -14.03 -9.10
CA PHE A 111 4.33 -15.43 -9.42
C PHE A 111 3.98 -16.37 -8.25
N ALA A 112 4.35 -16.00 -7.02
CA ALA A 112 3.99 -16.75 -5.81
C ALA A 112 2.48 -16.80 -5.60
N ALA A 113 1.77 -15.67 -5.82
CA ALA A 113 0.32 -15.59 -5.75
C ALA A 113 -0.35 -16.46 -6.83
N ALA A 114 0.18 -16.41 -8.06
CA ALA A 114 -0.27 -17.26 -9.17
C ALA A 114 -0.11 -18.75 -8.86
N LEU A 115 1.04 -19.16 -8.33
CA LEU A 115 1.29 -20.55 -7.90
C LEU A 115 0.34 -20.97 -6.78
N CYS A 116 0.07 -20.09 -5.81
CA CYS A 116 -0.88 -20.37 -4.74
C CYS A 116 -2.30 -20.55 -5.27
N LEU A 117 -2.76 -19.67 -6.17
CA LEU A 117 -4.07 -19.78 -6.82
C LEU A 117 -4.18 -21.04 -7.67
N TRP A 118 -3.13 -21.36 -8.43
CA TRP A 118 -3.13 -22.54 -9.29
C TRP A 118 -3.10 -23.84 -8.48
N ALA A 119 -2.31 -23.89 -7.40
CA ALA A 119 -2.35 -24.98 -6.43
C ALA A 119 -3.72 -25.10 -5.75
N ALA A 120 -4.39 -23.97 -5.47
CA ALA A 120 -5.75 -23.94 -4.94
C ALA A 120 -6.79 -24.47 -5.94
N ALA A 121 -6.65 -24.11 -7.22
CA ALA A 121 -7.56 -24.51 -8.29
C ALA A 121 -7.42 -25.97 -8.70
N ARG A 122 -6.22 -26.55 -8.57
CA ARG A 122 -5.96 -27.98 -8.83
C ARG A 122 -6.46 -28.93 -7.75
N ARG A 123 -6.79 -28.42 -6.56
CA ARG A 123 -7.33 -29.27 -5.50
C ARG A 123 -8.79 -29.61 -5.77
N GLN A 124 -9.05 -30.91 -5.89
CA GLN A 124 -10.38 -31.44 -5.64
C GLN A 124 -10.68 -31.18 -4.17
N GLY A 125 -11.52 -30.19 -3.86
CA GLY A 125 -12.12 -30.12 -2.54
C GLY A 125 -12.76 -31.48 -2.28
N VAL A 126 -12.42 -32.12 -1.15
CA VAL A 126 -13.14 -33.32 -0.70
C VAL A 126 -14.62 -32.92 -0.76
N ARG A 127 -15.40 -33.61 -1.61
CA ARG A 127 -16.73 -33.23 -2.13
C ARG A 127 -17.78 -32.84 -1.07
N THR A 128 -17.46 -32.92 0.21
CA THR A 128 -18.41 -32.86 1.33
C THR A 128 -18.38 -31.55 2.13
N ALA A 129 -17.32 -30.72 2.08
CA ALA A 129 -17.10 -29.67 3.09
C ALA A 129 -17.50 -28.22 2.71
N VAL A 130 -18.27 -28.02 1.63
CA VAL A 130 -18.74 -26.68 1.23
C VAL A 130 -20.25 -26.72 1.07
N SER A 131 -20.98 -25.92 1.85
CA SER A 131 -22.37 -25.58 1.50
C SER A 131 -22.33 -25.05 0.07
N HIS A 132 -23.00 -25.70 -0.88
CA HIS A 132 -22.97 -25.29 -2.29
C HIS A 132 -23.45 -23.84 -2.39
N ALA A 133 -22.52 -22.89 -2.36
CA ALA A 133 -22.81 -21.53 -2.74
C ALA A 133 -22.98 -21.62 -4.25
N GLY A 134 -24.23 -21.77 -4.73
CA GLY A 134 -24.52 -21.76 -6.15
C GLY A 134 -23.83 -20.57 -6.81
N GLU A 135 -23.40 -20.71 -8.07
CA GLU A 135 -22.57 -19.72 -8.77
C GLU A 135 -23.15 -18.28 -8.68
N GLY A 136 -24.49 -18.15 -8.64
CA GLY A 136 -25.19 -16.89 -8.38
C GLY A 136 -24.91 -16.23 -7.04
N ARG A 137 -24.59 -16.98 -5.96
CA ARG A 137 -24.22 -16.43 -4.65
C ARG A 137 -22.81 -15.80 -4.67
N ILE A 138 -21.87 -16.41 -5.39
CA ILE A 138 -20.51 -15.87 -5.54
C ILE A 138 -20.56 -14.62 -6.40
N ALA A 139 -21.26 -14.68 -7.55
CA ALA A 139 -21.48 -13.52 -8.41
C ALA A 139 -22.17 -12.38 -7.67
N ARG A 140 -23.23 -12.67 -6.89
CA ARG A 140 -23.90 -11.66 -6.06
C ARG A 140 -22.97 -11.04 -5.02
N ARG A 141 -22.14 -11.83 -4.33
CA ARG A 141 -21.15 -11.32 -3.36
C ARG A 141 -20.10 -10.45 -4.03
N PHE A 142 -19.64 -10.85 -5.22
CA PHE A 142 -18.72 -10.06 -6.04
C PHE A 142 -19.36 -8.72 -6.42
N VAL A 143 -20.56 -8.73 -7.01
CA VAL A 143 -21.26 -7.51 -7.45
C VAL A 143 -21.61 -6.61 -6.27
N THR A 144 -22.12 -7.15 -5.17
CA THR A 144 -22.42 -6.37 -3.96
C THR A 144 -21.13 -5.78 -3.37
N GLY A 145 -20.04 -6.54 -3.35
CA GLY A 145 -18.74 -6.05 -2.90
C GLY A 145 -18.13 -5.01 -3.83
N LEU A 146 -18.31 -5.15 -5.15
CA LEU A 146 -17.87 -4.21 -6.17
C LEU A 146 -18.60 -2.88 -6.03
N LEU A 147 -19.94 -2.90 -5.99
CA LEU A 147 -20.77 -1.69 -5.86
C LEU A 147 -20.55 -0.99 -4.53
N HIS A 148 -20.52 -1.75 -3.42
CA HIS A 148 -20.25 -1.20 -2.10
C HIS A 148 -18.83 -0.64 -2.01
N GLY A 149 -17.84 -1.36 -2.55
CA GLY A 149 -16.45 -0.91 -2.60
C GLY A 149 -16.30 0.36 -3.43
N TRP A 150 -16.92 0.45 -4.61
CA TRP A 150 -16.94 1.68 -5.40
C TRP A 150 -17.60 2.83 -4.66
N ALA A 151 -18.80 2.64 -4.11
CA ALA A 151 -19.51 3.70 -3.40
C ALA A 151 -18.70 4.25 -2.22
N VAL A 152 -18.14 3.38 -1.38
CA VAL A 152 -17.38 3.81 -0.21
C VAL A 152 -16.01 4.36 -0.60
N CYS A 153 -15.26 3.71 -1.50
CA CYS A 153 -13.95 4.20 -1.91
C CYS A 153 -14.04 5.50 -2.72
N LEU A 154 -15.11 5.72 -3.50
CA LEU A 154 -15.33 6.98 -4.21
C LEU A 154 -15.68 8.10 -3.22
N LEU A 155 -16.63 7.85 -2.31
CA LEU A 155 -17.00 8.82 -1.28
C LEU A 155 -15.78 9.20 -0.42
N VAL A 156 -15.08 8.20 0.12
CA VAL A 156 -13.93 8.45 1.00
C VAL A 156 -12.74 8.97 0.21
N GLY A 157 -12.46 8.45 -0.98
CA GLY A 157 -11.34 8.88 -1.82
C GLY A 157 -11.49 10.32 -2.28
N VAL A 158 -12.66 10.72 -2.80
CA VAL A 158 -12.93 12.09 -3.24
C VAL A 158 -12.98 13.04 -2.05
N ALA A 159 -13.62 12.66 -0.94
CA ALA A 159 -13.63 13.49 0.26
C ALA A 159 -12.24 13.66 0.86
N ALA A 160 -11.47 12.58 1.02
CA ALA A 160 -10.10 12.63 1.53
C ALA A 160 -9.19 13.43 0.58
N GLY A 161 -9.19 13.10 -0.71
CA GLY A 161 -8.40 13.81 -1.73
C GLY A 161 -8.74 15.30 -1.82
N GLY A 162 -10.04 15.65 -1.79
CA GLY A 162 -10.50 17.02 -1.72
C GLY A 162 -10.06 17.74 -0.45
N THR A 163 -10.16 17.10 0.72
CA THR A 163 -9.67 17.70 1.99
C THR A 163 -8.16 17.91 1.97
N VAL A 164 -7.39 16.95 1.44
CA VAL A 164 -5.94 17.03 1.31
C VAL A 164 -5.54 18.18 0.37
N GLY A 165 -6.24 18.35 -0.75
CA GLY A 165 -6.08 19.50 -1.65
C GLY A 165 -6.44 20.83 -0.99
N ALA A 166 -7.60 20.91 -0.33
CA ALA A 166 -8.06 22.13 0.32
C ALA A 166 -7.14 22.59 1.47
N VAL A 167 -6.66 21.65 2.29
CA VAL A 167 -5.68 21.93 3.35
C VAL A 167 -4.36 22.40 2.75
N GLY A 168 -3.88 21.72 1.70
CA GLY A 168 -2.66 22.12 0.98
C GLY A 168 -2.77 23.54 0.43
N TYR A 169 -3.91 23.88 -0.19
CA TYR A 169 -4.19 25.23 -0.67
C TYR A 169 -4.20 26.26 0.47
N ALA A 170 -4.92 25.97 1.57
CA ALA A 170 -5.04 26.90 2.69
C ALA A 170 -3.67 27.23 3.32
N LEU A 171 -2.83 26.22 3.53
CA LEU A 171 -1.47 26.41 4.05
C LEU A 171 -0.61 27.23 3.08
N SER A 172 -0.64 26.87 1.79
CA SER A 172 0.12 27.59 0.76
C SER A 172 -0.35 29.04 0.62
N ALA A 173 -1.65 29.31 0.64
CA ALA A 173 -2.21 30.66 0.55
C ALA A 173 -1.81 31.53 1.75
N VAL A 174 -1.81 30.97 2.97
CA VAL A 174 -1.35 31.69 4.17
C VAL A 174 0.13 32.03 4.07
N GLU A 175 0.96 31.08 3.64
CA GLU A 175 2.41 31.30 3.56
C GLU A 175 2.80 32.27 2.44
N THR A 176 2.14 32.19 1.28
CA THR A 176 2.41 33.05 0.13
C THR A 176 1.75 34.43 0.21
N SER A 177 0.75 34.62 1.08
CA SER A 177 0.08 35.92 1.29
C SER A 177 1.05 37.04 1.72
N ARG A 178 2.17 36.67 2.33
CA ARG A 178 3.22 37.59 2.79
C ARG A 178 4.46 37.60 1.90
N ALA A 179 4.41 36.98 0.71
CA ALA A 179 5.59 36.94 -0.14
C ALA A 179 5.90 38.34 -0.69
N PRO A 180 7.20 38.73 -0.72
CA PRO A 180 7.61 40.03 -1.20
C PRO A 180 7.40 40.14 -2.72
N GLU A 181 7.06 41.32 -3.21
CA GLU A 181 7.03 41.59 -4.65
C GLU A 181 8.46 41.76 -5.16
N LEU A 182 8.88 40.83 -6.03
CA LEU A 182 10.26 40.75 -6.53
C LEU A 182 10.36 40.98 -8.03
N ASP A 183 9.28 41.22 -8.75
CA ASP A 183 9.35 41.48 -10.19
C ASP A 183 10.32 42.64 -10.53
N GLY A 184 11.23 42.38 -11.48
CA GLY A 184 12.32 43.28 -11.87
C GLY A 184 13.40 43.50 -10.83
N ARG A 185 13.37 42.81 -9.68
CA ARG A 185 14.35 42.97 -8.58
C ARG A 185 15.39 41.85 -8.56
N ARG A 186 16.57 42.18 -8.06
CA ARG A 186 17.65 41.22 -7.79
C ARG A 186 17.81 41.02 -6.28
N LEU A 187 17.86 39.76 -5.84
CA LEU A 187 18.11 39.36 -4.45
C LEU A 187 19.42 38.57 -4.40
N GLY A 188 20.51 39.22 -4.00
CA GLY A 188 21.85 38.62 -4.05
C GLY A 188 22.23 38.24 -5.49
N THR A 189 22.49 36.95 -5.73
CA THR A 189 22.85 36.39 -7.04
C THR A 189 21.64 36.00 -7.89
N TRP A 190 20.41 36.33 -7.48
CA TRP A 190 19.18 35.89 -8.15
C TRP A 190 18.40 37.06 -8.74
N SER A 191 18.10 37.03 -10.04
CA SER A 191 17.21 37.98 -10.72
C SER A 191 15.82 37.40 -10.92
N HIS A 192 14.79 38.22 -10.72
CA HIS A 192 13.39 37.82 -10.76
C HIS A 192 12.66 38.59 -11.86
N GLN A 193 11.79 37.91 -12.59
CA GLN A 193 11.01 38.51 -13.66
C GLN A 193 9.65 37.81 -13.77
N GLU A 194 8.58 38.60 -13.91
CA GLU A 194 7.23 38.12 -14.24
C GLU A 194 6.89 38.54 -15.68
N THR A 195 6.43 37.59 -16.49
CA THR A 195 5.92 37.91 -17.83
C THR A 195 4.48 38.44 -17.74
N PRO A 196 3.99 39.15 -18.76
CA PRO A 196 2.58 39.59 -18.81
C PRO A 196 1.58 38.45 -18.73
N ASP A 197 1.96 37.24 -19.16
CA ASP A 197 1.16 36.02 -19.08
C ASP A 197 1.10 35.42 -17.66
N GLY A 198 1.85 36.00 -16.71
CA GLY A 198 1.93 35.55 -15.32
C GLY A 198 2.95 34.44 -15.08
N ASP A 199 3.82 34.11 -16.05
CA ASP A 199 4.93 33.20 -15.82
C ASP A 199 6.01 33.91 -14.99
N ARG A 200 6.51 33.24 -13.96
CA ARG A 200 7.57 33.78 -13.09
C ARG A 200 8.87 33.05 -13.33
N THR A 201 9.96 33.79 -13.50
CA THR A 201 11.31 33.27 -13.65
C THR A 201 12.25 33.81 -12.58
N VAL A 202 13.14 32.94 -12.11
CA VAL A 202 14.24 33.28 -11.20
C VAL A 202 15.53 32.71 -11.78
N GLU A 203 16.43 33.60 -12.20
CA GLU A 203 17.69 33.25 -12.83
C GLU A 203 18.87 33.48 -11.87
N SER A 204 19.77 32.51 -11.82
CA SER A 204 21.02 32.63 -11.08
C SER A 204 22.10 33.32 -11.91
N SER A 205 22.75 34.35 -11.35
CA SER A 205 23.94 34.97 -11.93
C SER A 205 25.20 34.12 -11.73
N THR A 206 25.19 33.21 -10.74
CA THR A 206 26.29 32.28 -10.45
C THR A 206 25.97 30.89 -10.98
N LYS A 207 27.00 30.08 -11.22
CA LYS A 207 26.80 28.66 -11.52
C LYS A 207 26.38 27.92 -10.26
N ILE A 208 25.47 26.97 -10.42
CA ILE A 208 24.98 26.11 -9.35
C ILE A 208 25.26 24.67 -9.77
N ALA A 209 25.92 23.95 -8.88
CA ALA A 209 26.21 22.55 -9.09
C ALA A 209 24.97 21.70 -8.75
N GLY A 210 24.70 20.70 -9.57
CA GLY A 210 23.60 19.76 -9.34
C GLY A 210 23.78 18.48 -10.13
N VAL A 211 22.79 17.60 -10.01
CA VAL A 211 22.74 16.33 -10.73
C VAL A 211 21.42 16.24 -11.49
N LEU A 212 21.50 15.96 -12.79
CA LEU A 212 20.37 15.64 -13.63
C LEU A 212 20.19 14.13 -13.72
N VAL A 213 18.98 13.66 -13.40
CA VAL A 213 18.61 12.26 -13.55
C VAL A 213 17.79 12.08 -14.82
N TYR A 214 18.22 11.14 -15.67
CA TYR A 214 17.59 10.74 -16.92
C TYR A 214 16.72 9.49 -16.71
N PRO A 215 15.41 9.63 -16.45
CA PRO A 215 14.53 8.49 -16.27
C PRO A 215 14.31 7.71 -17.59
N HIS A 216 14.04 6.41 -17.48
CA HIS A 216 13.81 5.53 -18.63
C HIS A 216 12.46 5.85 -19.31
N GLY A 217 12.44 5.98 -20.64
CA GLY A 217 11.19 6.04 -21.42
C GLY A 217 10.64 7.44 -21.74
N GLY A 218 11.50 8.45 -21.94
CA GLY A 218 11.07 9.78 -22.39
C GLY A 218 10.33 10.63 -21.34
N SER A 219 10.29 10.17 -20.09
CA SER A 219 9.89 10.97 -18.93
C SER A 219 10.82 12.16 -18.73
N ARG A 220 10.29 13.24 -18.15
CA ARG A 220 11.01 14.50 -17.94
C ARG A 220 12.19 14.33 -16.98
N LEU A 221 13.29 15.01 -17.29
CA LEU A 221 14.48 15.10 -16.44
C LEU A 221 14.13 15.61 -15.06
N THR A 222 14.84 15.15 -14.03
CA THR A 222 14.68 15.67 -12.66
C THR A 222 16.03 16.15 -12.15
N ALA A 223 16.08 17.38 -11.65
CA ALA A 223 17.28 17.98 -11.11
C ALA A 223 17.34 17.82 -9.59
N TYR A 224 18.53 17.57 -9.07
CA TYR A 224 18.81 17.39 -7.65
C TYR A 224 20.01 18.24 -7.24
N PRO A 225 20.05 18.74 -5.98
CA PRO A 225 21.16 19.54 -5.49
C PRO A 225 22.42 18.70 -5.37
N HIS A 226 23.58 19.35 -5.49
CA HIS A 226 24.86 18.67 -5.36
C HIS A 226 25.00 17.99 -3.98
N GLY A 227 25.51 16.76 -3.96
CA GLY A 227 25.69 15.98 -2.73
C GLY A 227 24.44 15.20 -2.26
N SER A 228 23.32 15.31 -2.96
CA SER A 228 22.19 14.39 -2.78
C SER A 228 22.47 13.02 -3.39
N HIS A 229 21.80 11.99 -2.89
CA HIS A 229 21.85 10.63 -3.43
C HIS A 229 20.53 10.30 -4.13
N PRO A 230 20.32 10.74 -5.38
CA PRO A 230 19.07 10.50 -6.05
C PRO A 230 18.85 8.99 -6.30
N PRO A 231 17.60 8.52 -6.23
CA PRO A 231 17.28 7.12 -6.50
C PRO A 231 17.60 6.77 -7.96
N SER A 232 18.19 5.59 -8.19
CA SER A 232 18.55 5.07 -9.53
C SER A 232 19.69 5.82 -10.25
N CYS A 233 20.64 6.37 -9.49
CA CYS A 233 21.75 7.20 -9.99
C CYS A 233 22.99 6.41 -10.49
N ASP A 234 22.83 5.17 -10.96
CA ASP A 234 23.97 4.38 -11.44
C ASP A 234 24.62 5.00 -12.70
N HIS A 235 24.00 4.84 -13.87
CA HIS A 235 24.50 5.33 -15.16
C HIS A 235 23.61 6.40 -15.80
N LYS A 236 22.65 6.92 -15.03
CA LYS A 236 21.58 7.81 -15.53
C LYS A 236 21.66 9.21 -14.91
N CYS A 237 22.79 9.53 -14.31
CA CYS A 237 23.05 10.81 -13.68
C CYS A 237 24.15 11.55 -14.41
N GLU A 238 23.91 12.82 -14.69
CA GLU A 238 24.90 13.74 -15.21
C GLU A 238 25.04 14.89 -14.22
N SER A 239 26.26 15.11 -13.72
CA SER A 239 26.53 16.31 -12.93
C SER A 239 26.61 17.52 -13.84
N PHE A 240 26.07 18.64 -13.38
CA PHE A 240 26.19 19.92 -14.08
C PHE A 240 26.72 20.98 -13.13
N ASP A 241 27.45 21.94 -13.69
CA ASP A 241 27.84 23.18 -13.01
C ASP A 241 27.59 24.34 -13.98
N ALA A 242 26.37 24.86 -13.94
CA ALA A 242 25.85 25.81 -14.93
C ALA A 242 24.94 26.85 -14.27
N ARG A 243 24.65 27.93 -15.01
CA ARG A 243 23.61 28.87 -14.60
C ARG A 243 22.25 28.17 -14.74
N VAL A 244 21.39 28.42 -13.76
CA VAL A 244 20.07 27.81 -13.71
C VAL A 244 19.00 28.87 -13.69
N THR A 245 17.93 28.61 -14.42
CA THR A 245 16.73 29.45 -14.41
C THR A 245 15.55 28.61 -13.95
N PHE A 246 15.00 28.96 -12.79
CA PHE A 246 13.74 28.42 -12.34
C PHE A 246 12.62 29.15 -13.07
N ARG A 247 11.72 28.41 -13.70
CA ARG A 247 10.56 28.94 -14.41
C ARG A 247 9.33 28.25 -13.88
N VAL A 248 8.36 29.04 -13.42
CA VAL A 248 7.00 28.57 -13.15
C VAL A 248 6.12 29.06 -14.27
N ALA A 249 5.67 28.13 -15.11
CA ALA A 249 4.73 28.41 -16.20
C ALA A 249 3.46 27.60 -16.01
N GLN A 250 2.31 28.28 -16.02
CA GLN A 250 1.00 27.68 -15.70
C GLN A 250 0.96 26.95 -14.34
N GLY A 251 1.93 27.17 -13.44
CA GLY A 251 2.11 26.50 -12.15
C GLY A 251 2.98 25.23 -12.16
N ASP A 252 3.61 24.87 -13.28
CA ASP A 252 4.60 23.80 -13.36
C ASP A 252 6.00 24.37 -13.10
N LEU A 253 6.64 23.95 -12.00
CA LEU A 253 7.97 24.42 -11.63
C LEU A 253 9.06 23.62 -12.38
N ARG A 254 9.81 24.33 -13.23
CA ARG A 254 10.90 23.77 -14.03
C ARG A 254 12.21 24.51 -13.77
N ILE A 255 13.31 23.82 -14.01
CA ILE A 255 14.65 24.38 -14.04
C ILE A 255 15.19 24.23 -15.45
N LEU A 256 15.75 25.30 -15.98
CA LEU A 256 16.47 25.34 -17.24
C LEU A 256 17.96 25.40 -16.89
N VAL A 257 18.68 24.32 -17.18
CA VAL A 257 20.14 24.25 -17.01
C VAL A 257 20.79 24.79 -18.28
N ASP A 258 21.62 25.83 -18.12
CA ASP A 258 22.27 26.57 -19.21
C ASP A 258 21.28 27.12 -20.27
N GLY A 259 20.04 27.39 -19.86
CA GLY A 259 18.99 27.94 -20.73
C GLY A 259 18.34 26.94 -21.69
N HIS A 260 18.81 25.68 -21.76
CA HIS A 260 18.35 24.70 -22.76
C HIS A 260 17.73 23.45 -22.15
N THR A 261 18.36 22.89 -21.11
CA THR A 261 17.94 21.59 -20.57
C THR A 261 16.85 21.78 -19.51
N ALA A 262 15.60 21.44 -19.85
CA ALA A 262 14.47 21.56 -18.95
C ALA A 262 14.28 20.32 -18.06
N ALA A 263 14.29 20.51 -16.74
CA ALA A 263 14.06 19.47 -15.75
C ALA A 263 13.05 19.89 -14.68
N HIS A 264 12.47 18.92 -13.95
CA HIS A 264 11.69 19.18 -12.74
C HIS A 264 12.59 19.71 -11.63
N ALA A 265 12.17 20.82 -11.00
CA ALA A 265 13.00 21.56 -10.05
C ALA A 265 12.58 21.43 -8.58
N VAL A 266 11.60 20.57 -8.26
CA VAL A 266 11.05 20.45 -6.90
C VAL A 266 12.15 20.13 -5.89
N ASN A 267 13.11 19.27 -6.23
CA ASN A 267 14.22 18.92 -5.33
C ASN A 267 15.30 20.01 -5.26
N MET A 268 15.34 20.96 -6.21
CA MET A 268 16.29 22.09 -6.25
C MET A 268 15.77 23.30 -5.46
N LEU A 269 14.56 23.24 -4.90
CA LEU A 269 13.99 24.30 -4.07
C LEU A 269 14.89 24.74 -2.89
N PRO A 270 15.62 23.86 -2.19
CA PRO A 270 16.51 24.28 -1.10
C PRO A 270 17.61 25.27 -1.52
N GLU A 271 18.03 25.26 -2.80
CA GLU A 271 19.04 26.18 -3.35
C GLU A 271 18.51 27.62 -3.50
N LEU A 272 17.18 27.78 -3.57
CA LEU A 272 16.54 29.09 -3.70
C LEU A 272 16.40 29.77 -2.33
N PRO A 273 16.74 31.07 -2.23
CA PRO A 273 16.42 31.88 -1.06
C PRO A 273 14.94 31.77 -0.72
N LYS A 274 14.61 31.74 0.58
CA LYS A 274 13.23 31.58 1.06
C LYS A 274 12.25 32.58 0.42
N GLN A 275 12.69 33.84 0.25
CA GLN A 275 11.89 34.90 -0.37
C GLN A 275 11.56 34.59 -1.84
N SER A 276 12.55 34.17 -2.62
CA SER A 276 12.39 33.76 -4.03
C SER A 276 11.45 32.56 -4.17
N ARG A 277 11.55 31.57 -3.28
CA ARG A 277 10.63 30.42 -3.24
C ARG A 277 9.18 30.86 -3.01
N THR A 278 8.94 31.67 -1.98
CA THR A 278 7.59 32.12 -1.64
C THR A 278 6.98 32.99 -2.73
N TRP A 279 7.80 33.80 -3.43
CA TRP A 279 7.34 34.59 -4.57
C TRP A 279 7.02 33.71 -5.78
N LEU A 280 7.86 32.73 -6.13
CA LEU A 280 7.52 31.78 -7.20
C LEU A 280 6.23 30.99 -6.90
N ALA A 281 6.05 30.58 -5.66
CA ALA A 281 4.90 29.81 -5.19
C ALA A 281 3.56 30.54 -5.25
N GLN A 282 3.54 31.88 -5.12
CA GLN A 282 2.32 32.68 -5.24
C GLN A 282 1.58 32.42 -6.56
N SER A 283 2.29 32.15 -7.65
CA SER A 283 1.68 31.82 -8.95
C SER A 283 0.80 30.56 -8.89
N ALA A 284 1.21 29.53 -8.13
CA ALA A 284 0.43 28.29 -7.98
C ALA A 284 -0.86 28.52 -7.20
N THR A 285 -0.88 29.46 -6.24
CA THR A 285 -2.09 29.81 -5.48
C THR A 285 -3.15 30.54 -6.31
N ARG A 286 -2.79 31.11 -7.47
CA ARG A 286 -3.76 31.74 -8.40
C ARG A 286 -4.66 30.72 -9.10
N HIS A 287 -4.26 29.45 -9.18
CA HIS A 287 -5.00 28.37 -9.84
C HIS A 287 -5.30 27.20 -8.88
N PRO A 288 -6.10 27.42 -7.83
CA PRO A 288 -6.28 26.43 -6.75
C PRO A 288 -6.98 25.14 -7.20
N LEU A 289 -7.89 25.26 -8.18
CA LEU A 289 -8.61 24.11 -8.73
C LEU A 289 -7.66 23.11 -9.39
N ASP A 290 -6.83 23.58 -10.32
CA ASP A 290 -5.95 22.70 -11.11
C ASP A 290 -4.76 22.16 -10.31
N ARG A 291 -4.29 22.93 -9.33
CA ARG A 291 -3.04 22.64 -8.61
C ARG A 291 -3.23 21.89 -7.30
N PHE A 292 -4.40 22.00 -6.67
CA PHE A 292 -4.66 21.39 -5.38
C PHE A 292 -5.89 20.48 -5.37
N LEU A 293 -7.04 20.97 -5.85
CA LEU A 293 -8.31 20.23 -5.71
C LEU A 293 -8.44 19.09 -6.72
N LEU A 294 -8.19 19.37 -8.01
CA LEU A 294 -8.31 18.38 -9.09
C LEU A 294 -7.32 17.21 -8.92
N PRO A 295 -6.03 17.41 -8.61
CA PRO A 295 -5.10 16.32 -8.35
C PRO A 295 -5.54 15.42 -7.19
N GLY A 296 -6.00 16.03 -6.09
CA GLY A 296 -6.51 15.31 -4.93
C GLY A 296 -7.75 14.47 -5.27
N ALA A 297 -8.72 15.07 -5.98
CA ALA A 297 -9.91 14.37 -6.43
C ALA A 297 -9.59 13.23 -7.41
N MET A 298 -8.69 13.45 -8.38
CA MET A 298 -8.23 12.42 -9.32
C MET A 298 -7.58 11.24 -8.60
N GLY A 299 -6.74 11.49 -7.59
CA GLY A 299 -6.15 10.44 -6.76
C GLY A 299 -7.22 9.63 -6.03
N GLY A 300 -8.23 10.31 -5.47
CA GLY A 300 -9.41 9.69 -4.87
C GLY A 300 -10.20 8.80 -5.83
N VAL A 301 -10.44 9.27 -7.06
CA VAL A 301 -11.14 8.51 -8.11
C VAL A 301 -10.33 7.28 -8.53
N LEU A 302 -9.01 7.41 -8.69
CA LEU A 302 -8.14 6.27 -9.02
C LEU A 302 -8.16 5.19 -7.93
N ILE A 303 -8.11 5.59 -6.66
CA ILE A 303 -8.28 4.66 -5.53
C ILE A 303 -9.65 3.98 -5.60
N ALA A 304 -10.72 4.72 -5.93
CA ALA A 304 -12.06 4.17 -6.03
C ALA A 304 -12.20 3.15 -7.15
N LEU A 305 -11.74 3.49 -8.35
CA LEU A 305 -11.84 2.66 -9.55
C LEU A 305 -11.31 1.24 -9.29
N ILE A 306 -10.28 1.13 -8.47
CA ILE A 306 -9.59 -0.13 -8.19
C ILE A 306 -10.00 -0.74 -6.84
N GLY A 307 -10.32 0.08 -5.85
CA GLY A 307 -10.82 -0.33 -4.54
C GLY A 307 -12.12 -1.14 -4.63
N GLY A 308 -13.00 -0.81 -5.58
CA GLY A 308 -14.21 -1.58 -5.86
C GLY A 308 -13.93 -3.02 -6.27
N PRO A 309 -13.21 -3.27 -7.40
CA PRO A 309 -12.80 -4.60 -7.82
C PRO A 309 -12.06 -5.38 -6.74
N ALA A 310 -11.15 -4.72 -6.01
CA ALA A 310 -10.41 -5.34 -4.93
C ALA A 310 -11.33 -5.79 -3.77
N THR A 311 -12.31 -4.97 -3.40
CA THR A 311 -13.32 -5.30 -2.38
C THR A 311 -14.27 -6.41 -2.85
N GLY A 312 -14.74 -6.32 -4.10
CA GLY A 312 -15.59 -7.34 -4.72
C GLY A 312 -14.91 -8.70 -4.76
N LEU A 313 -13.66 -8.74 -5.22
CA LEU A 313 -12.85 -9.94 -5.27
C LEU A 313 -12.55 -10.46 -3.86
N TYR A 314 -12.17 -9.60 -2.91
CA TYR A 314 -11.96 -9.98 -1.51
C TYR A 314 -13.20 -10.65 -0.90
N ARG A 315 -14.39 -10.06 -1.09
CA ARG A 315 -15.66 -10.62 -0.57
C ARG A 315 -16.09 -11.90 -1.30
N ALA A 316 -15.79 -12.03 -2.59
CA ALA A 316 -16.02 -13.26 -3.35
C ALA A 316 -15.12 -14.41 -2.86
N LEU A 317 -13.86 -14.10 -2.51
CA LEU A 317 -12.88 -15.04 -1.96
C LEU A 317 -13.14 -15.37 -0.49
N SER A 318 -13.85 -14.53 0.25
CA SER A 318 -14.17 -14.70 1.67
C SER A 318 -15.37 -15.63 1.90
N ALA A 319 -15.25 -16.87 1.43
CA ALA A 319 -16.23 -17.92 1.69
C ALA A 319 -15.87 -18.68 2.98
N PRO A 320 -16.69 -18.61 4.05
CA PRO A 320 -16.43 -19.39 5.26
C PRO A 320 -16.51 -20.89 4.96
N SER A 321 -15.60 -21.67 5.54
CA SER A 321 -15.62 -23.13 5.45
C SER A 321 -16.73 -23.71 6.33
N ASP A 322 -17.40 -24.76 5.85
CA ASP A 322 -18.36 -25.51 6.67
C ASP A 322 -17.59 -26.49 7.57
N LEU A 323 -17.42 -26.11 8.84
CA LEU A 323 -16.67 -26.88 9.83
C LEU A 323 -17.40 -28.15 10.28
N ILE A 324 -18.72 -28.19 10.12
CA ILE A 324 -19.56 -29.32 10.54
C ILE A 324 -19.51 -30.43 9.49
N ARG A 325 -19.48 -30.08 8.20
CA ARG A 325 -19.34 -31.05 7.10
C ARG A 325 -17.89 -31.40 6.74
N ALA A 326 -16.92 -30.76 7.36
CA ALA A 326 -15.50 -31.02 7.09
C ALA A 326 -15.11 -32.45 7.51
N ALA A 327 -14.53 -33.20 6.57
CA ALA A 327 -14.20 -34.61 6.77
C ALA A 327 -13.02 -34.84 7.72
N ASN A 328 -12.06 -33.91 7.81
CA ASN A 328 -10.93 -34.00 8.75
C ASN A 328 -10.28 -32.65 9.11
N PRO A 329 -9.73 -32.49 10.33
CA PRO A 329 -9.06 -31.25 10.76
C PRO A 329 -7.85 -30.87 9.90
N GLN A 330 -7.06 -31.85 9.45
CA GLN A 330 -5.85 -31.59 8.66
C GLN A 330 -6.16 -31.06 7.24
N ALA A 331 -7.19 -31.56 6.56
CA ALA A 331 -7.59 -31.02 5.26
C ALA A 331 -8.27 -29.67 5.41
N THR A 332 -9.02 -29.41 6.50
CA THR A 332 -9.54 -28.06 6.80
C THR A 332 -8.38 -27.07 6.93
N LEU A 333 -7.36 -27.37 7.73
CA LEU A 333 -6.18 -26.50 7.88
C LEU A 333 -5.40 -26.31 6.58
N ARG A 334 -5.23 -27.37 5.78
CA ARG A 334 -4.56 -27.26 4.48
C ARG A 334 -5.38 -26.41 3.50
N THR A 335 -6.70 -26.50 3.54
CA THR A 335 -7.62 -25.72 2.69
C THR A 335 -7.63 -24.26 3.11
N ASP A 336 -7.77 -24.00 4.42
CA ASP A 336 -7.71 -22.66 5.00
C ASP A 336 -6.37 -21.97 4.72
N ARG A 337 -5.24 -22.69 4.82
CA ARG A 337 -3.92 -22.17 4.46
C ARG A 337 -3.86 -21.70 3.01
N ILE A 338 -4.33 -22.52 2.08
CA ILE A 338 -4.25 -22.20 0.65
C ILE A 338 -5.24 -21.10 0.28
N ALA A 339 -6.44 -21.10 0.86
CA ALA A 339 -7.40 -20.02 0.70
C ALA A 339 -6.89 -18.69 1.28
N SER A 340 -6.23 -18.73 2.44
CA SER A 340 -5.58 -17.57 3.06
C SER A 340 -4.44 -17.01 2.20
N LEU A 341 -3.56 -17.88 1.69
CA LEU A 341 -2.44 -17.48 0.84
C LEU A 341 -2.90 -16.93 -0.51
N SER A 342 -3.88 -17.58 -1.15
CA SER A 342 -4.42 -17.11 -2.43
C SER A 342 -5.11 -15.76 -2.29
N ARG A 343 -5.96 -15.59 -1.26
CA ARG A 343 -6.62 -14.32 -0.96
C ARG A 343 -5.62 -13.20 -0.68
N SER A 344 -4.61 -13.47 0.15
CA SER A 344 -3.62 -12.46 0.53
C SER A 344 -2.71 -12.10 -0.64
N GLY A 345 -2.34 -13.07 -1.47
CA GLY A 345 -1.62 -12.84 -2.74
C GLY A 345 -2.43 -11.97 -3.71
N VAL A 346 -3.73 -12.23 -3.86
CA VAL A 346 -4.62 -11.38 -4.67
C VAL A 346 -4.68 -9.96 -4.13
N VAL A 347 -4.83 -9.77 -2.81
CA VAL A 347 -4.81 -8.44 -2.20
C VAL A 347 -3.49 -7.73 -2.50
N ALA A 348 -2.35 -8.41 -2.29
CA ALA A 348 -1.03 -7.85 -2.56
C ALA A 348 -0.91 -7.41 -4.03
N VAL A 349 -1.29 -8.25 -5.00
CA VAL A 349 -1.18 -7.90 -6.42
C VAL A 349 -2.12 -6.76 -6.80
N MET A 350 -3.37 -6.76 -6.32
CA MET A 350 -4.30 -5.66 -6.57
C MET A 350 -3.75 -4.34 -6.03
N THR A 351 -3.25 -4.34 -4.79
CA THR A 351 -2.62 -3.16 -4.19
C THR A 351 -1.36 -2.74 -4.96
N GLY A 352 -0.55 -3.69 -5.44
CA GLY A 352 0.63 -3.39 -6.26
C GLY A 352 0.24 -2.73 -7.58
N GLY A 353 -0.79 -3.25 -8.26
CA GLY A 353 -1.32 -2.68 -9.50
C GLY A 353 -1.91 -1.28 -9.32
N VAL A 354 -2.69 -1.06 -8.24
CA VAL A 354 -3.17 0.28 -7.84
C VAL A 354 -2.01 1.25 -7.74
N SER A 355 -0.98 0.81 -7.04
CA SER A 355 0.14 1.66 -6.70
C SER A 355 1.00 1.97 -7.90
N ALA A 356 1.21 1.00 -8.81
CA ALA A 356 1.88 1.23 -10.07
C ALA A 356 1.10 2.21 -10.97
N LEU A 357 -0.23 2.09 -11.04
CA LEU A 357 -1.06 3.00 -11.83
C LEU A 357 -1.07 4.42 -11.23
N LEU A 358 -1.15 4.55 -9.91
CA LEU A 358 -1.03 5.84 -9.22
C LEU A 358 0.35 6.45 -9.45
N ALA A 359 1.43 5.67 -9.32
CA ALA A 359 2.78 6.13 -9.59
C ALA A 359 2.92 6.61 -11.05
N TRP A 360 2.33 5.92 -12.01
CA TRP A 360 2.31 6.34 -13.42
C TRP A 360 1.49 7.62 -13.62
N ALA A 361 0.26 7.67 -13.10
CA ALA A 361 -0.64 8.81 -13.27
C ALA A 361 -0.11 10.09 -12.60
N PHE A 362 0.67 9.95 -11.53
CA PHE A 362 1.31 11.05 -10.80
C PHE A 362 2.81 11.17 -11.07
N ALA A 363 3.35 10.47 -12.07
CA ALA A 363 4.78 10.50 -12.39
C ALA A 363 5.29 11.92 -12.68
N SER A 364 4.46 12.76 -13.32
CA SER A 364 4.76 14.16 -13.62
C SER A 364 4.71 15.10 -12.41
N ARG A 365 4.26 14.61 -11.24
CA ARG A 365 4.08 15.40 -10.01
C ARG A 365 5.06 15.02 -8.89
N GLY A 366 5.90 14.00 -9.09
CA GLY A 366 6.99 13.61 -8.19
C GLY A 366 6.56 12.98 -6.85
N GLY A 367 7.51 12.28 -6.21
CA GLY A 367 7.51 11.94 -4.77
C GLY A 367 6.59 10.83 -4.26
N LEU A 368 5.78 10.18 -5.11
CA LEU A 368 4.89 9.07 -4.71
C LEU A 368 5.28 7.71 -5.29
N ASP A 369 6.28 7.66 -6.16
CA ASP A 369 6.76 6.46 -6.84
C ASP A 369 7.26 5.39 -5.86
N HIS A 370 8.08 5.77 -4.88
CA HIS A 370 8.61 4.84 -3.89
C HIS A 370 7.56 4.35 -2.89
N VAL A 371 6.72 5.25 -2.38
CA VAL A 371 5.68 4.93 -1.38
C VAL A 371 4.61 4.03 -1.99
N ALA A 372 4.16 4.33 -3.22
CA ALA A 372 3.24 3.48 -3.94
C ALA A 372 3.90 2.11 -4.22
N ALA A 373 5.15 2.08 -4.69
CA ALA A 373 5.84 0.84 -5.01
C ALA A 373 6.05 -0.13 -3.83
N GLN A 374 5.84 0.28 -2.58
CA GLN A 374 6.00 -0.57 -1.40
C GLN A 374 4.68 -1.00 -0.74
N MET A 375 3.56 -0.35 -1.08
CA MET A 375 2.29 -0.43 -0.34
C MET A 375 1.69 -1.84 -0.27
N TRP A 376 2.02 -2.67 -1.24
CA TRP A 376 1.43 -3.98 -1.46
C TRP A 376 1.97 -5.07 -0.52
N VAL A 377 3.22 -4.94 -0.04
CA VAL A 377 3.82 -5.86 0.94
C VAL A 377 3.07 -5.82 2.27
N PRO A 378 2.97 -4.68 2.98
CA PRO A 378 2.24 -4.59 4.24
C PRO A 378 0.74 -4.89 4.08
N MET A 379 0.16 -4.62 2.91
CA MET A 379 -1.25 -4.93 2.64
C MET A 379 -1.51 -6.44 2.53
N GLY A 380 -0.66 -7.14 1.78
CA GLY A 380 -0.71 -8.59 1.65
C GLY A 380 -0.44 -9.31 2.97
N THR A 381 0.57 -8.86 3.72
CA THR A 381 0.90 -9.45 5.02
C THR A 381 -0.15 -9.18 6.07
N ALA A 382 -0.72 -7.97 6.14
CA ALA A 382 -1.86 -7.67 7.01
C ALA A 382 -3.07 -8.54 6.65
N ALA A 383 -3.37 -8.69 5.35
CA ALA A 383 -4.45 -9.56 4.90
C ALA A 383 -4.22 -11.01 5.33
N LEU A 384 -2.98 -11.50 5.33
CA LEU A 384 -2.64 -12.85 5.77
C LEU A 384 -2.72 -12.99 7.29
N ALA A 385 -2.18 -12.03 8.04
CA ALA A 385 -2.16 -12.03 9.51
C ALA A 385 -3.58 -12.02 10.11
N LEU A 386 -4.53 -11.40 9.40
CA LEU A 386 -5.92 -11.31 9.79
C LEU A 386 -6.76 -12.55 9.44
N THR A 387 -6.18 -13.60 8.82
CA THR A 387 -6.90 -14.87 8.61
C THR A 387 -6.80 -15.80 9.83
N ALA A 388 -7.71 -16.78 9.90
CA ALA A 388 -7.68 -17.82 10.93
C ALA A 388 -6.36 -18.60 10.90
N TRP A 389 -5.88 -18.97 9.70
CA TRP A 389 -4.57 -19.59 9.52
C TRP A 389 -3.42 -18.70 9.97
N GLY A 390 -3.44 -17.40 9.63
CA GLY A 390 -2.41 -16.44 10.02
C GLY A 390 -2.31 -16.30 11.54
N GLN A 391 -3.44 -16.08 12.21
CA GLN A 391 -3.53 -16.02 13.67
C GLN A 391 -3.03 -17.32 14.32
N LEU A 392 -3.46 -18.47 13.82
CA LEU A 392 -3.00 -19.78 14.31
C LEU A 392 -1.50 -19.98 14.09
N ALA A 393 -0.95 -19.54 12.96
CA ALA A 393 0.47 -19.66 12.65
C ALA A 393 1.31 -18.82 13.62
N VAL A 394 0.89 -17.58 13.88
CA VAL A 394 1.54 -16.68 14.86
C VAL A 394 1.47 -17.29 16.26
N ALA A 395 0.27 -17.68 16.71
CA ALA A 395 0.07 -18.28 18.03
C ALA A 395 0.88 -19.57 18.20
N ARG A 396 0.88 -20.47 17.21
CA ARG A 396 1.65 -21.72 17.24
C ARG A 396 3.15 -21.47 17.28
N THR A 397 3.64 -20.49 16.51
CA THR A 397 5.07 -20.13 16.49
C THR A 397 5.49 -19.57 17.84
N TRP A 398 4.71 -18.64 18.40
CA TRP A 398 4.94 -18.08 19.72
C TRP A 398 4.95 -19.16 20.82
N LEU A 399 3.94 -20.05 20.83
CA LEU A 399 3.83 -21.10 21.82
C LEU A 399 4.92 -22.18 21.66
N ALA A 400 5.36 -22.46 20.44
CA ALA A 400 6.47 -23.38 20.20
C ALA A 400 7.82 -22.78 20.62
N LEU A 401 8.05 -21.49 20.34
CA LEU A 401 9.23 -20.76 20.79
C LEU A 401 9.31 -20.68 22.32
N THR A 402 8.17 -20.47 22.98
CA THR A 402 8.06 -20.49 24.46
C THR A 402 8.00 -21.90 25.06
N ARG A 403 8.20 -22.96 24.24
CA ARG A 403 8.17 -24.39 24.63
C ARG A 403 6.86 -24.85 25.30
N ARG A 404 5.77 -24.13 25.09
CA ARG A 404 4.43 -24.47 25.60
C ARG A 404 3.64 -25.38 24.65
N LEU A 405 4.09 -25.51 23.40
CA LEU A 405 3.42 -26.33 22.38
C LEU A 405 4.44 -27.03 21.46
N PRO A 406 4.16 -28.26 20.99
CA PRO A 406 5.03 -28.92 20.02
C PRO A 406 5.01 -28.22 18.66
N TRP A 407 6.18 -28.12 18.01
CA TRP A 407 6.31 -27.60 16.64
C TRP A 407 5.43 -28.37 15.64
N ARG A 408 5.31 -29.69 15.80
CA ARG A 408 4.47 -30.57 14.96
C ARG A 408 3.09 -30.83 15.58
N LEU A 409 2.42 -29.76 16.03
CA LEU A 409 1.11 -29.83 16.71
C LEU A 409 0.11 -30.75 16.02
N MET A 410 -0.09 -30.63 14.71
CA MET A 410 -1.09 -31.44 14.00
C MET A 410 -0.74 -32.92 13.94
N THR A 411 0.55 -33.27 13.93
CA THR A 411 1.00 -34.66 14.01
C THR A 411 0.79 -35.22 15.42
N PHE A 412 1.03 -34.41 16.45
CA PHE A 412 0.77 -34.79 17.83
C PHE A 412 -0.73 -35.04 18.08
N LEU A 413 -1.60 -34.15 17.60
CA LEU A 413 -3.06 -34.30 17.74
C LEU A 413 -3.59 -35.52 16.97
N ASP A 414 -3.05 -35.77 15.78
CA ASP A 414 -3.39 -36.94 14.97
C ASP A 414 -2.98 -38.25 15.66
N GLU A 415 -1.79 -38.28 16.28
CA GLU A 415 -1.34 -39.44 17.06
C GLU A 415 -2.18 -39.63 18.33
N ALA A 416 -2.54 -38.56 19.04
CA ALA A 416 -3.44 -38.63 20.19
C ALA A 416 -4.85 -39.11 19.81
N HIS A 417 -5.32 -38.77 18.61
CA HIS A 417 -6.54 -39.32 18.04
C HIS A 417 -6.41 -40.83 17.73
N ARG A 418 -5.32 -41.24 17.05
CA ARG A 418 -5.04 -42.67 16.78
C ARG A 418 -4.97 -43.51 18.06
N ARG A 419 -4.43 -42.95 19.14
CA ARG A 419 -4.36 -43.59 20.46
C ARG A 419 -5.65 -43.51 21.27
N GLY A 420 -6.72 -42.92 20.72
CA GLY A 420 -8.04 -42.89 21.33
C GLY A 420 -8.26 -41.84 22.43
N VAL A 421 -7.27 -40.99 22.72
CA VAL A 421 -7.37 -39.89 23.70
C VAL A 421 -8.32 -38.81 23.20
N LEU A 422 -8.21 -38.49 21.90
CA LEU A 422 -9.05 -37.52 21.21
C LEU A 422 -10.05 -38.24 20.30
N ARG A 423 -11.28 -37.75 20.25
CA ARG A 423 -12.25 -38.06 19.20
C ARG A 423 -12.28 -36.92 18.18
N GLN A 424 -12.62 -37.26 16.94
CA GLN A 424 -12.81 -36.26 15.88
C GLN A 424 -14.30 -35.93 15.78
N SER A 425 -14.63 -34.63 15.76
CA SER A 425 -15.98 -34.09 15.53
C SER A 425 -15.90 -33.04 14.43
N GLY A 426 -16.18 -33.45 13.18
CA GLY A 426 -15.98 -32.60 12.00
C GLY A 426 -14.54 -32.11 11.86
N ALA A 427 -14.34 -30.78 11.88
CA ALA A 427 -13.04 -30.13 11.84
C ALA A 427 -12.31 -30.00 13.20
N HIS A 428 -12.88 -30.54 14.30
CA HIS A 428 -12.34 -30.38 15.65
C HIS A 428 -11.81 -31.71 16.23
N TYR A 429 -10.75 -31.59 17.03
CA TYR A 429 -10.35 -32.64 17.96
C TYR A 429 -10.94 -32.32 19.33
N GLU A 430 -11.65 -33.27 19.92
CA GLU A 430 -12.25 -33.16 21.24
C GLU A 430 -11.72 -34.29 22.13
N PHE A 431 -11.60 -34.06 23.44
CA PHE A 431 -11.30 -35.16 24.35
C PHE A 431 -12.45 -36.16 24.35
N ARG A 432 -12.12 -37.45 24.24
CA ARG A 432 -13.13 -38.51 24.26
C ARG A 432 -13.80 -38.64 25.64
N HIS A 433 -13.06 -38.34 26.70
CA HIS A 433 -13.48 -38.57 28.08
C HIS A 433 -13.80 -37.27 28.81
N LEU A 434 -15.07 -37.07 29.18
CA LEU A 434 -15.55 -35.94 29.96
C LEU A 434 -14.77 -35.74 31.28
N ARG A 435 -14.39 -36.83 31.96
CA ARG A 435 -13.58 -36.75 33.20
C ARG A 435 -12.20 -36.10 32.98
N MET A 436 -11.59 -36.33 31.82
CA MET A 436 -10.30 -35.72 31.47
C MET A 436 -10.48 -34.22 31.21
N GLN A 437 -11.56 -33.85 30.51
CA GLN A 437 -11.91 -32.45 30.27
C GLN A 437 -12.19 -31.71 31.58
N GLN A 438 -12.94 -32.32 32.50
CA GLN A 438 -13.23 -31.77 33.83
C GLN A 438 -11.95 -31.57 34.65
N ARG A 439 -11.06 -32.58 34.72
CA ARG A 439 -9.77 -32.45 35.44
C ARG A 439 -8.89 -31.33 34.88
N LEU A 440 -8.81 -31.20 33.55
CA LEU A 440 -8.00 -30.15 32.91
C LEU A 440 -8.59 -28.75 33.13
N ALA A 441 -9.93 -28.62 33.12
CA ALA A 441 -10.61 -27.37 33.43
C ALA A 441 -10.36 -26.97 34.90
N SER A 442 -10.58 -27.89 35.85
CA SER A 442 -10.37 -27.62 37.28
C SER A 442 -8.93 -27.27 37.63
N ALA A 443 -7.94 -27.86 36.96
CA ALA A 443 -6.53 -27.50 37.15
C ALA A 443 -6.21 -26.07 36.66
N THR A 444 -6.92 -25.59 35.65
CA THR A 444 -6.76 -24.21 35.13
C THR A 444 -7.37 -23.20 36.10
N ASP A 445 -8.56 -23.49 36.64
CA ASP A 445 -9.24 -22.63 37.62
C ASP A 445 -8.41 -22.50 38.90
N ALA A 446 -7.90 -23.62 39.43
CA ALA A 446 -7.01 -23.61 40.60
C ALA A 446 -5.68 -22.84 40.38
N SER A 447 -5.19 -22.81 39.14
CA SER A 447 -3.98 -22.03 38.78
C SER A 447 -4.26 -20.53 38.66
N GLN A 448 -5.51 -20.12 38.39
CA GLN A 448 -5.93 -18.71 38.37
C GLN A 448 -6.29 -18.20 39.77
N GLU A 449 -6.73 -19.08 40.65
CA GLU A 449 -7.17 -18.77 42.02
C GLU A 449 -6.02 -18.69 43.04
N THR A 450 -4.76 -18.92 42.64
CA THR A 450 -3.62 -18.72 43.54
C THR A 450 -3.48 -17.22 43.81
N PRO A 451 -3.79 -16.71 45.02
CA PRO A 451 -3.67 -15.30 45.32
C PRO A 451 -2.20 -14.91 45.20
N ARG A 452 -1.90 -13.76 44.59
CA ARG A 452 -0.62 -13.08 44.82
C ARG A 452 -0.51 -12.91 46.32
N THR A 453 0.29 -13.73 46.99
CA THR A 453 0.57 -13.59 48.41
C THR A 453 1.30 -12.26 48.58
N THR A 454 0.54 -11.21 48.90
CA THR A 454 1.07 -9.97 49.45
C THR A 454 1.78 -10.36 50.75
N ALA A 455 3.10 -10.29 50.72
CA ALA A 455 3.90 -10.38 51.94
C ALA A 455 3.48 -9.21 52.85
N PRO A 456 3.14 -9.44 54.13
CA PRO A 456 2.99 -8.36 55.08
C PRO A 456 4.39 -7.90 55.48
N THR A 457 4.75 -6.68 55.11
CA THR A 457 5.89 -5.97 55.71
C THR A 457 5.50 -5.61 57.14
N ALA A 458 6.21 -6.21 58.10
CA ALA A 458 6.27 -5.76 59.49
C ALA A 458 7.25 -4.58 59.62
#